data_AF-A0A366L948-F1
#
_entry.id   AF-A0A366L948-F1
#
_cell.length_a   1.000
_cell.length_b   1.000
_cell.length_c   1.000
_cell.angle_alpha   90.00
_cell.angle_beta   90.00
_cell.angle_gamma   90.00
#
_symmetry.space_group_name_H-M   'P 1'
#
loop_
_entity.id
_entity.type
_entity.pdbx_description
1 polymer ?
#
loop_
_entity_poly.entity_id
_entity_poly.type
_entity_poly.pdbx_seq_one_letter_code
_entity_poly.pdbx_strand_id
1 'polypeptide(L)'
;MSEHSHTTEEHGHDDHAGLSKGKIWKVFGILLLITVIEFIIALVLIPKGIMTQHFGNYVYIVLTLLKAFYIVAYFMHLKYEKLGLQLALTVSFIFIIYFIVLMLTEGGFLNLHMMHH
;
A
#
# COMPACT_ATOMS: atom_id res chain seq x y z
N MET A 1 -27.00 53.05 -26.98
CA MET A 1 -25.74 52.70 -26.28
C MET A 1 -26.12 51.75 -25.19
N SER A 2 -26.01 50.44 -25.46
CA SER A 2 -26.40 49.40 -24.52
C SER A 2 -25.19 49.09 -23.66
N GLU A 3 -25.32 49.34 -22.36
CA GLU A 3 -24.33 49.01 -21.34
C GLU A 3 -24.02 47.51 -21.39
N HIS A 4 -22.80 47.17 -21.80
CA HIS A 4 -22.21 45.87 -21.52
C HIS A 4 -21.85 45.87 -20.03
N SER A 5 -22.74 45.29 -19.22
CA SER A 5 -22.39 44.81 -17.89
C SER A 5 -21.32 43.75 -18.05
N HIS A 6 -20.07 44.15 -17.78
CA HIS A 6 -18.97 43.22 -17.60
C HIS A 6 -19.24 42.46 -16.30
N THR A 7 -20.04 41.39 -16.39
CA THR A 7 -20.05 40.34 -15.39
C THR A 7 -18.62 39.82 -15.34
N THR A 8 -17.91 40.19 -14.28
CA THR A 8 -16.72 39.47 -13.84
C THR A 8 -17.17 38.03 -13.66
N GLU A 9 -17.00 37.23 -14.71
CA GLU A 9 -16.84 35.80 -14.57
C GLU A 9 -15.57 35.65 -13.73
N GLU A 10 -15.76 35.60 -12.40
CA GLU A 10 -14.85 34.84 -11.57
C GLU A 10 -14.84 33.44 -12.17
N HIS A 11 -13.85 33.19 -13.03
CA HIS A 11 -13.31 31.87 -13.24
C HIS A 11 -12.79 31.40 -11.88
N GLY A 12 -13.72 30.99 -11.02
CA GLY A 12 -13.46 30.04 -9.97
C GLY A 12 -12.80 28.88 -10.67
N HIS A 13 -11.48 28.81 -10.51
CA HIS A 13 -10.68 27.71 -10.97
C HIS A 13 -11.18 26.46 -10.22
N ASP A 14 -12.16 25.83 -10.85
CA ASP A 14 -12.43 24.41 -10.77
C ASP A 14 -11.11 23.62 -10.85
N ASP A 15 -11.16 22.41 -10.31
CA ASP A 15 -10.28 21.31 -10.68
C ASP A 15 -8.87 21.28 -10.12
N HIS A 16 -8.76 21.15 -8.80
CA HIS A 16 -7.70 20.30 -8.23
C HIS A 16 -8.30 19.25 -7.28
N ALA A 17 -9.06 18.32 -7.86
CA ALA A 17 -9.36 16.98 -7.31
C ALA A 17 -8.10 16.09 -7.17
N GLY A 18 -6.91 16.68 -7.21
CA GLY A 18 -5.61 16.03 -7.03
C GLY A 18 -5.02 16.44 -5.68
N LEU A 19 -4.52 15.48 -4.92
CA LEU A 19 -3.76 15.71 -3.70
C LEU A 19 -2.72 16.85 -3.94
N SER A 20 -2.79 17.94 -3.17
CA SER A 20 -1.82 19.05 -3.22
C SER A 20 -0.37 18.56 -3.18
N LYS A 21 0.48 19.10 -4.06
CA LYS A 21 1.91 18.75 -4.20
C LYS A 21 2.65 18.63 -2.86
N GLY A 22 2.31 19.48 -1.88
CA GLY A 22 2.92 19.43 -0.54
C GLY A 22 2.60 18.18 0.28
N LYS A 23 1.38 17.64 0.17
CA LYS A 23 1.00 16.41 0.89
C LYS A 23 1.53 15.15 0.18
N ILE A 24 1.75 15.17 -1.14
CA ILE A 24 2.48 14.10 -1.85
C ILE A 24 3.90 13.99 -1.30
N TRP A 25 4.62 15.10 -1.21
CA TRP A 25 5.98 15.12 -0.67
C TRP A 25 6.06 14.65 0.79
N LYS A 26 5.06 15.01 1.61
CA LYS A 26 4.96 14.54 2.99
C LYS A 26 4.76 13.01 3.07
N VAL A 27 3.84 12.46 2.27
CA VAL A 27 3.58 11.01 2.25
C VAL A 27 4.77 10.25 1.67
N PHE A 28 5.39 10.77 0.62
CA PHE A 28 6.63 10.23 0.05
C PHE A 28 7.75 10.16 1.11
N GLY A 29 7.96 11.22 1.88
CA GLY A 29 8.96 11.23 2.95
C GLY A 29 8.70 10.16 4.03
N ILE A 30 7.44 9.97 4.43
CA ILE A 30 7.04 8.92 5.38
C ILE A 30 7.31 7.53 4.80
N LEU A 31 6.94 7.29 3.55
CA LEU A 31 7.14 6.01 2.87
C LEU A 31 8.63 5.70 2.67
N LEU A 32 9.43 6.71 2.34
CA LEU A 32 10.87 6.60 2.25
C LEU A 32 11.47 6.24 3.62
N LEU A 33 11.05 6.91 4.69
CA LEU A 33 11.52 6.62 6.05
C LEU A 33 11.19 5.18 6.46
N ILE A 34 9.95 4.72 6.24
CA ILE A 34 9.56 3.33 6.52
C ILE A 34 10.45 2.36 5.74
N THR A 35 10.69 2.64 4.46
CA THR A 35 11.52 1.78 3.59
C THR A 35 12.98 1.72 4.05
N VAL A 36 13.55 2.84 4.47
CA VAL A 36 14.92 2.89 5.01
C VAL A 36 15.01 2.07 6.30
N ILE A 37 14.02 2.18 7.20
CA ILE A 37 13.96 1.40 8.43
C ILE A 37 13.83 -0.10 8.11
N GLU A 38 12.98 -0.48 7.15
CA GLU A 38 12.84 -1.86 6.69
C GLU A 38 14.18 -2.43 6.21
N PHE A 39 14.93 -1.69 5.38
CA PHE A 39 16.24 -2.13 4.90
C PHE A 39 17.26 -2.26 6.03
N ILE A 40 17.27 -1.34 7.00
CA ILE A 40 18.15 -1.43 8.17
C ILE A 40 17.82 -2.67 9.00
N ILE A 41 16.53 -2.97 9.22
CA ILE A 41 16.12 -4.16 9.95
C ILE A 41 16.57 -5.43 9.19
N ALA A 42 16.25 -5.50 7.89
CA ALA A 42 16.51 -6.67 7.06
C ALA A 42 18.01 -6.94 6.82
N LEU A 43 18.79 -5.89 6.54
CA LEU A 43 20.20 -6.04 6.15
C LEU A 43 21.18 -5.87 7.32
N VAL A 44 20.78 -5.20 8.41
CA VAL A 44 21.69 -4.88 9.52
C VAL A 44 21.30 -5.57 10.82
N LEU A 45 20.06 -5.44 11.28
CA LEU A 45 19.67 -5.97 12.60
C LEU A 45 19.56 -7.49 12.63
N ILE A 46 18.95 -8.09 11.60
CA ILE A 46 18.79 -9.54 11.50
C ILE A 46 20.16 -10.23 11.32
N PRO A 47 21.05 -9.80 10.40
CA PRO A 47 22.34 -10.48 10.20
C PRO A 47 23.35 -10.24 11.33
N LYS A 48 23.27 -9.12 12.06
CA LYS A 48 24.14 -8.85 13.22
C LYS A 48 23.69 -9.54 14.51
N GLY A 49 22.55 -10.24 14.52
CA GLY A 49 22.05 -10.96 15.69
C GLY A 49 21.66 -10.07 16.89
N ILE A 50 21.52 -8.76 16.67
CA ILE A 50 21.14 -7.79 17.72
C ILE A 50 19.65 -7.97 18.09
N MET A 51 18.85 -8.52 17.17
CA MET A 51 17.42 -8.76 17.34
C MET A 51 17.10 -10.21 16.96
N THR A 52 16.27 -10.88 17.76
CA THR A 52 15.84 -12.25 17.45
C THR A 52 15.19 -12.30 16.07
N GLN A 53 15.63 -13.22 15.22
CA GLN A 53 15.17 -13.37 13.83
C GLN A 53 13.64 -13.31 13.70
N HIS A 54 12.93 -13.99 14.60
CA HIS A 54 11.46 -14.03 14.62
C HIS A 54 10.83 -12.67 14.87
N PHE A 55 11.38 -11.89 15.81
CA PHE A 55 10.88 -10.56 16.12
C PHE A 55 11.22 -9.57 14.99
N GLY A 56 12.42 -9.66 14.42
CA GLY A 56 12.83 -8.90 13.24
C GLY A 56 11.91 -9.10 12.04
N ASN A 57 11.59 -10.36 11.72
CA ASN A 57 10.69 -10.69 10.64
C ASN A 57 9.26 -10.17 10.89
N TYR A 58 8.75 -10.28 12.11
CA TYR A 58 7.42 -9.77 12.44
C TYR A 58 7.33 -8.26 12.26
N VAL A 59 8.29 -7.50 12.81
CA VAL A 59 8.34 -6.05 12.68
C VAL A 59 8.49 -5.62 11.22
N TYR A 60 9.35 -6.30 10.45
CA TYR A 60 9.51 -6.06 9.02
C TYR A 60 8.19 -6.24 8.27
N ILE A 61 7.48 -7.36 8.46
CA ILE A 61 6.19 -7.63 7.81
C ILE A 61 5.18 -6.53 8.14
N VAL A 62 5.07 -6.11 9.40
CA VAL A 62 4.14 -5.04 9.81
C VAL A 62 4.48 -3.71 9.14
N LEU A 63 5.77 -3.34 9.08
CA LEU A 63 6.22 -2.13 8.39
C LEU A 63 5.91 -2.17 6.89
N THR A 64 6.09 -3.33 6.24
CA THR A 64 5.76 -3.52 4.82
C THR A 64 4.26 -3.34 4.57
N LEU A 65 3.41 -3.90 5.44
CA LEU A 65 1.96 -3.74 5.35
C LEU A 65 1.52 -2.28 5.55
N LEU A 66 2.10 -1.57 6.52
CA LEU A 66 1.84 -0.15 6.72
C LEU A 66 2.24 0.67 5.50
N LYS A 67 3.42 0.41 4.93
CA LYS A 67 3.87 1.04 3.69
C LYS A 67 2.89 0.82 2.55
N ALA A 68 2.48 -0.44 2.33
CA ALA A 68 1.52 -0.80 1.29
C ALA A 68 0.19 -0.08 1.47
N PHE A 69 -0.34 -0.03 2.70
CA PHE A 69 -1.56 0.72 3.00
C PHE A 69 -1.44 2.21 2.66
N TYR A 70 -0.32 2.86 3.01
CA TYR A 70 -0.10 4.27 2.67
C TYR A 70 0.00 4.50 1.15
N ILE A 71 0.62 3.58 0.40
CA ILE A 71 0.68 3.67 -1.08
C ILE A 71 -0.74 3.57 -1.66
N VAL A 72 -1.52 2.58 -1.25
CA VAL A 72 -2.88 2.35 -1.74
C VAL A 72 -3.79 3.54 -1.38
N ALA A 73 -3.73 4.02 -0.14
CA ALA A 73 -4.57 5.12 0.32
C ALA A 73 -4.25 6.48 -0.35
N TYR A 74 -2.97 6.80 -0.55
CA TYR A 74 -2.54 8.14 -0.98
C TYR A 74 -2.05 8.23 -2.42
N PHE A 75 -1.35 7.22 -2.95
CA PHE A 75 -0.86 7.23 -4.33
C PHE A 75 -1.83 6.64 -5.33
N MET A 76 -2.62 5.62 -4.94
CA MET A 76 -3.71 5.10 -5.79
C MET A 76 -5.00 5.92 -5.67
N HIS A 77 -4.99 7.04 -4.94
CA HIS A 77 -6.14 7.95 -4.77
C HIS A 77 -7.40 7.30 -4.18
N LEU A 78 -7.31 6.07 -3.66
CA LEU A 78 -8.46 5.29 -3.17
C LEU A 78 -9.17 5.92 -1.96
N LYS A 79 -8.51 6.86 -1.25
CA LYS A 79 -9.12 7.57 -0.13
C LYS A 79 -10.23 8.55 -0.57
N TYR A 80 -10.23 9.02 -1.83
CA TYR A 80 -11.17 10.06 -2.27
C TYR A 80 -11.96 9.68 -3.53
N GLU A 81 -11.70 8.54 -4.18
CA GLU A 81 -12.41 8.14 -5.39
C GLU A 81 -12.77 6.64 -5.49
N LYS A 82 -13.92 6.42 -6.17
CA LYS A 82 -14.50 5.17 -6.72
C LYS A 82 -14.36 3.93 -5.84
N LEU A 83 -15.41 3.70 -5.04
CA LEU A 83 -15.69 2.45 -4.31
C LEU A 83 -15.49 1.18 -5.15
N GLY A 84 -15.73 1.22 -6.47
CA GLY A 84 -15.49 0.09 -7.37
C GLY A 84 -14.02 -0.33 -7.48
N LEU A 85 -13.08 0.63 -7.50
CA LEU A 85 -11.64 0.33 -7.55
C LEU A 85 -11.17 -0.27 -6.21
N GLN A 86 -11.68 0.25 -5.10
CA GLN A 86 -11.41 -0.29 -3.76
C GLN A 86 -11.95 -1.72 -3.62
N LEU A 87 -13.16 -1.99 -4.11
CA LEU A 87 -13.76 -3.33 -4.08
C LEU A 87 -12.96 -4.31 -4.94
N ALA A 88 -12.58 -3.93 -6.16
CA ALA A 88 -11.80 -4.78 -7.06
C ALA A 88 -10.45 -5.17 -6.44
N LEU A 89 -9.73 -4.22 -5.84
CA LEU A 89 -8.47 -4.49 -5.14
C LEU A 89 -8.70 -5.38 -3.92
N THR A 90 -9.72 -5.08 -3.10
CA THR A 90 -10.03 -5.87 -1.90
C THR A 90 -10.35 -7.32 -2.23
N VAL A 91 -11.20 -7.55 -3.24
CA VAL A 91 -11.54 -8.89 -3.73
C VAL A 91 -10.30 -9.60 -4.26
N SER A 92 -9.44 -8.90 -5.01
CA SER A 92 -8.19 -9.47 -5.52
C SER A 92 -7.24 -9.89 -4.39
N PHE A 93 -7.07 -9.07 -3.34
CA PHE A 93 -6.28 -9.42 -2.16
C PHE A 93 -6.84 -10.63 -1.41
N ILE A 94 -8.16 -10.68 -1.19
CA ILE A 94 -8.82 -11.81 -0.53
C ILE A 94 -8.61 -13.09 -1.35
N PHE A 95 -8.76 -13.01 -2.68
CA PHE A 95 -8.54 -14.13 -3.57
C PHE A 95 -7.09 -14.65 -3.50
N ILE A 96 -6.10 -13.76 -3.49
CA ILE A 96 -4.69 -14.15 -3.36
C ILE A 96 -4.44 -14.86 -2.03
N ILE A 97 -4.95 -14.34 -0.92
CA ILE A 97 -4.78 -14.98 0.40
C ILE A 97 -5.42 -16.37 0.41
N TYR A 98 -6.66 -16.48 -0.10
CA TYR A 98 -7.34 -17.76 -0.24
C TYR A 98 -6.55 -18.75 -1.09
N PHE A 99 -6.03 -18.29 -2.23
CA PHE A 99 -5.23 -19.12 -3.13
C PHE A 99 -3.93 -19.61 -2.47
N ILE A 100 -3.23 -18.77 -1.70
CA ILE A 100 -2.04 -19.17 -0.94
C ILE A 100 -2.38 -20.27 0.06
N VAL A 101 -3.47 -20.13 0.81
CA VAL A 101 -3.92 -21.15 1.78
C VAL A 101 -4.27 -22.47 1.08
N LEU A 102 -4.98 -22.40 -0.05
CA LEU A 102 -5.32 -23.57 -0.85
C LEU A 102 -4.05 -24.28 -1.32
N MET A 103 -3.12 -23.55 -1.93
CA MET A 103 -1.84 -24.11 -2.41
C MET A 103 -0.98 -24.71 -1.29
N LEU A 104 -0.96 -24.09 -0.11
CA LEU A 104 -0.25 -24.64 1.07
C LEU A 104 -0.91 -25.94 1.57
N THR A 105 -2.24 -26.02 1.54
CA THR A 105 -2.99 -27.20 1.99
C THR A 105 -2.81 -28.37 1.02
N GLU A 106 -3.03 -28.13 -0.28
CA GLU A 106 -2.87 -29.15 -1.33
C GLU A 106 -1.41 -29.56 -1.47
N GLY A 107 -0.48 -28.61 -1.42
CA GLY A 107 0.96 -28.89 -1.44
C GLY A 107 1.41 -29.72 -0.23
N GLY A 108 0.88 -29.44 0.96
CA GLY A 108 1.13 -30.24 2.16
C GLY A 108 0.59 -31.66 2.05
N PHE A 109 -0.63 -31.82 1.52
CA PHE A 109 -1.25 -33.13 1.30
C PHE A 109 -0.45 -33.97 0.29
N LEU A 110 -0.06 -33.38 -0.84
CA LEU A 110 0.75 -34.05 -1.86
C LEU A 110 2.13 -34.45 -1.32
N ASN A 111 2.79 -33.59 -0.54
CA ASN A 111 4.08 -33.91 0.07
C ASN A 111 3.97 -35.11 1.02
N LEU A 112 2.93 -35.15 1.87
CA LEU A 112 2.70 -36.26 2.79
C LEU A 112 2.44 -37.57 2.05
N HIS A 113 1.64 -37.54 0.97
CA HIS A 113 1.29 -38.71 0.18
C HIS A 113 2.49 -39.24 -0.63
N MET A 114 3.31 -38.36 -1.21
CA MET A 114 4.50 -38.76 -1.98
C MET A 114 5.65 -39.28 -1.11
N MET A 115 5.75 -38.87 0.16
CA MET A 115 6.76 -39.40 1.09
C MET A 115 6.38 -40.75 1.71
N HIS A 116 5.17 -41.24 1.48
CA HIS A 116 4.68 -42.52 2.01
C HIS A 116 4.67 -43.66 0.97
N HIS A 117 5.30 -43.44 -0.18
CA HIS A 117 5.66 -44.42 -1.21
C HIS A 117 7.18 -44.43 -1.41
#